data_AF-A0A2N2C491-F1
#
_entry.id   AF-A0A2N2C491-F1
#
_cell.length_a   1.000
_cell.length_b   1.000
_cell.length_c   1.000
_cell.angle_alpha   90.00
_cell.angle_beta   90.00
_cell.angle_gamma   90.00
#
_symmetry.space_group_name_H-M   'P 1'
#
loop_
_entity.id
_entity.type
_entity.pdbx_description
1 polymer ?
#
loop_
_entity_poly.entity_id
_entity_poly.type
_entity_poly.pdbx_seq_one_letter_code
_entity_poly.pdbx_strand_id
1 'polypeptide(L)'
;MSKAVIIKELTSQLIQMNFVCAYHPRNDIYSDMFFECQNSDEEPSKINLKLAVSVDEKSKQLKYAHRISEYTTSDHKNRVHLLDPIEGFHQFVSYQTITGKTKHIYLDPEELVELIENMCKKHEYTFVRIDNIDLSMSKQIEKRPVKQSVPVLSIVTLLILSALSLLFQLTPKDWIISLVLAILFILSIQMIPQKRLTLMAGWITLQMLIWFLY
;
A
#
# COMPACT_ATOMS: atom_id res chain seq x y z
N MET A 1 21.25 10.54 -28.09
CA MET A 1 19.93 10.03 -27.66
C MET A 1 19.54 10.80 -26.40
N SER A 2 18.27 11.24 -26.26
CA SER A 2 17.86 11.97 -25.04
C SER A 2 17.52 11.00 -23.90
N LYS A 3 17.82 11.42 -22.68
CA LYS A 3 17.49 10.76 -21.41
C LYS A 3 16.04 10.32 -21.35
N ALA A 4 15.13 11.15 -21.87
CA ALA A 4 13.70 10.84 -21.92
C ALA A 4 13.38 9.57 -22.73
N VAL A 5 14.12 9.30 -23.82
CA VAL A 5 13.91 8.10 -24.63
C VAL A 5 14.32 6.85 -23.88
N ILE A 6 15.48 6.89 -23.22
CA ILE A 6 15.99 5.77 -22.40
C ILE A 6 15.04 5.47 -21.25
N ILE A 7 14.59 6.51 -20.53
CA ILE A 7 13.62 6.36 -19.43
C ILE A 7 12.32 5.73 -19.93
N LYS A 8 11.78 6.21 -21.06
CA LYS A 8 10.54 5.68 -21.63
C LYS A 8 10.68 4.21 -22.03
N GLU A 9 11.76 3.86 -22.71
CA GLU A 9 12.01 2.49 -23.16
C GLU A 9 12.22 1.55 -21.97
N LEU A 10 13.04 1.93 -21.00
CA LEU A 10 13.29 1.13 -19.81
C LEU A 10 12.01 0.93 -18.99
N THR A 11 11.23 2.00 -18.79
CA THR A 11 9.94 1.91 -18.09
C THR A 11 8.98 0.97 -18.82
N SER A 12 8.94 0.99 -20.15
CA SER A 12 8.10 0.08 -20.94
C SER A 12 8.50 -1.38 -20.75
N GLN A 13 9.79 -1.69 -20.73
CA GLN A 13 10.29 -3.06 -20.54
C GLN A 13 10.02 -3.56 -19.11
N LEU A 14 10.23 -2.71 -18.10
CA LEU A 14 9.89 -3.05 -16.70
C LEU A 14 8.39 -3.33 -16.52
N ILE A 15 7.51 -2.56 -17.18
CA ILE A 15 6.06 -2.82 -17.15
C ILE A 15 5.72 -4.17 -17.81
N GLN A 16 6.40 -4.53 -18.91
CA GLN A 16 6.21 -5.84 -19.56
C GLN A 16 6.64 -6.99 -18.64
N MET A 17 7.68 -6.79 -17.83
CA MET A 17 8.10 -7.69 -16.77
C MET A 17 7.20 -7.64 -15.51
N ASN A 18 6.05 -6.96 -15.58
CA ASN A 18 5.08 -6.81 -14.50
C ASN A 18 5.53 -5.95 -13.29
N PHE A 19 6.54 -5.10 -13.46
CA PHE A 19 6.93 -4.12 -12.45
C PHE A 19 6.10 -2.85 -12.52
N VAL A 20 5.86 -2.26 -11.36
CA VAL A 20 5.23 -0.94 -11.22
C VAL A 20 6.33 0.09 -11.02
N CYS A 21 6.46 1.01 -11.96
CA CYS A 21 7.48 2.04 -11.95
C CYS A 21 6.86 3.43 -11.72
N ALA A 22 7.57 4.26 -10.98
CA ALA A 22 7.26 5.67 -10.77
C ALA A 22 8.45 6.53 -11.18
N TYR A 23 8.18 7.73 -11.68
CA TYR A 23 9.22 8.72 -11.89
C TYR A 23 9.72 9.27 -10.55
N HIS A 24 11.05 9.39 -10.38
CA HIS A 24 11.66 9.96 -9.18
C HIS A 24 12.66 11.07 -9.55
N PRO A 25 12.59 12.28 -8.96
CA PRO A 25 13.44 13.42 -9.34
C PRO A 25 14.95 13.16 -9.23
N ARG A 26 15.38 12.27 -8.33
CA ARG A 26 16.80 11.93 -8.13
C ARG A 26 17.25 10.67 -8.88
N ASN A 27 16.32 9.76 -9.12
CA ASN A 27 16.63 8.40 -9.54
C ASN A 27 15.97 8.05 -10.86
N ASP A 28 15.34 9.00 -11.58
CA ASP A 28 14.56 8.87 -12.81
C ASP A 28 13.45 7.80 -12.82
N ILE A 29 13.77 6.54 -12.54
CA ILE A 29 12.86 5.42 -12.35
C ILE A 29 13.03 4.86 -10.94
N TYR A 30 11.91 4.66 -10.24
CA TYR A 30 11.85 4.02 -8.94
C TYR A 30 10.73 2.98 -8.90
N SER A 31 10.97 1.86 -8.21
CA SER A 31 9.95 0.85 -7.93
C SER A 31 10.10 0.37 -6.49
N ASP A 32 8.96 0.14 -5.83
CA ASP A 32 8.85 -0.37 -4.47
C ASP A 32 7.65 -1.31 -4.43
N MET A 33 7.93 -2.60 -4.55
CA MET A 33 6.91 -3.63 -4.71
C MET A 33 7.01 -4.66 -3.58
N PHE A 34 5.84 -5.05 -3.07
CA PHE A 34 5.70 -6.15 -2.12
C PHE A 34 5.11 -7.36 -2.84
N PHE A 35 5.70 -8.51 -2.58
CA PHE A 35 5.28 -9.79 -3.09
C PHE A 35 5.06 -10.78 -1.95
N GLU A 36 4.16 -11.73 -2.16
CA GLU A 36 3.91 -12.86 -1.28
C GLU A 36 4.59 -14.09 -1.85
N CYS A 37 5.39 -14.76 -1.02
CA CYS A 37 6.10 -15.98 -1.42
C CYS A 37 5.13 -17.15 -1.52
N GLN A 38 5.22 -17.91 -2.60
CA GLN A 38 4.35 -19.07 -2.84
C GLN A 38 4.97 -20.40 -2.36
N ASN A 39 6.31 -20.46 -2.23
CA ASN A 39 7.06 -21.71 -2.01
C ASN A 39 7.56 -21.92 -0.57
N SER A 40 6.92 -21.32 0.42
CA SER A 40 7.37 -21.51 1.80
C SER A 40 6.56 -22.61 2.47
N ASP A 41 7.12 -23.83 2.46
CA ASP A 41 6.60 -24.98 3.22
C ASP A 41 6.63 -24.73 4.74
N GLU A 42 7.29 -23.66 5.18
CA GLU A 42 7.56 -23.40 6.60
C GLU A 42 6.71 -22.22 7.13
N GLU A 43 6.63 -21.07 6.44
CA GLU A 43 5.94 -19.85 6.94
C GLU A 43 5.55 -18.80 5.86
N PRO A 44 4.43 -18.06 5.99
CA PRO A 44 4.10 -16.98 5.05
C PRO A 44 5.13 -15.85 5.15
N SER A 45 5.91 -15.68 4.08
CA SER A 45 6.88 -14.59 3.94
C SER A 45 6.48 -13.61 2.83
N LYS A 46 6.90 -12.35 3.02
CA LYS A 46 6.72 -11.27 2.04
C LYS A 46 8.07 -10.74 1.61
N ILE A 47 8.24 -10.53 0.32
CA ILE A 47 9.43 -9.91 -0.24
C ILE A 47 9.10 -8.47 -0.60
N ASN A 48 9.94 -7.53 -0.19
CA ASN A 48 9.98 -6.20 -0.75
C ASN A 48 11.16 -6.10 -1.72
N LEU A 49 10.88 -5.71 -2.96
CA LEU A 49 11.91 -5.32 -3.93
C LEU A 49 11.83 -3.81 -4.12
N LYS A 50 12.96 -3.14 -3.87
CA LYS A 50 13.17 -1.76 -4.29
C LYS A 50 14.16 -1.71 -5.43
N LEU A 51 13.88 -0.85 -6.40
CA LEU A 51 14.64 -0.67 -7.63
C LEU A 51 14.76 0.84 -7.87
N ALA A 52 15.96 1.31 -8.24
CA ALA A 52 16.23 2.69 -8.59
C ALA A 52 17.20 2.79 -9.77
N VAL A 53 16.89 3.62 -10.78
CA VAL A 53 17.69 3.74 -12.01
C VAL A 53 17.91 5.18 -12.45
N SER A 54 19.05 5.77 -12.11
CA SER A 54 19.41 7.13 -12.52
C SER A 54 20.13 7.13 -13.86
N VAL A 55 19.70 8.00 -14.77
CA VAL A 55 20.35 8.24 -16.08
C VAL A 55 21.06 9.59 -16.04
N ASP A 56 22.39 9.55 -16.17
CA ASP A 56 23.25 10.73 -16.30
C ASP A 56 23.65 10.91 -17.77
N GLU A 57 23.05 11.92 -18.39
CA GLU A 57 23.24 12.27 -19.80
C GLU A 57 24.64 12.85 -20.07
N LYS A 58 25.24 13.54 -19.07
CA LYS A 58 26.54 14.21 -19.23
C LYS A 58 27.68 13.20 -19.19
N SER A 59 27.62 12.27 -18.24
CA SER A 59 28.63 11.22 -18.10
C SER A 59 28.32 9.98 -18.94
N LYS A 60 27.18 9.95 -19.65
CA LYS A 60 26.62 8.75 -20.30
C LYS A 60 26.63 7.54 -19.38
N GLN A 61 26.21 7.73 -18.12
CA GLN A 61 26.15 6.65 -17.14
C GLN A 61 24.71 6.30 -16.82
N LEU A 62 24.43 5.01 -16.69
CA LEU A 62 23.18 4.51 -16.15
C LEU A 62 23.50 3.79 -14.85
N LYS A 63 23.00 4.37 -13.76
CA LYS A 63 23.24 3.94 -12.38
C LYS A 63 22.07 3.11 -11.90
N TYR A 64 22.33 1.86 -11.52
CA TYR A 64 21.33 0.90 -11.06
C TYR A 64 21.57 0.51 -9.61
N ALA A 65 20.49 0.49 -8.82
CA ALA A 65 20.49 -0.14 -7.51
C ALA A 65 19.20 -0.92 -7.29
N HIS A 66 19.33 -2.03 -6.57
CA HIS A 66 18.18 -2.74 -6.02
C HIS A 66 18.40 -3.07 -4.54
N ARG A 67 17.32 -3.43 -3.87
CA ARG A 67 17.36 -4.00 -2.53
C ARG A 67 16.22 -4.99 -2.39
N ILE A 68 16.55 -6.19 -1.97
CA ILE A 68 15.58 -7.24 -1.68
C ILE A 68 15.54 -7.40 -0.16
N SER A 69 14.34 -7.46 0.39
CA SER A 69 14.12 -7.58 1.82
C SER A 69 12.98 -8.56 2.07
N GLU A 70 13.25 -9.64 2.78
CA GLU A 70 12.22 -10.60 3.18
C GLU A 70 11.70 -10.29 4.59
N TYR A 71 10.39 -10.42 4.77
CA TYR A 71 9.65 -10.21 6.00
C TYR A 71 8.92 -11.50 6.37
N THR A 72 9.31 -12.08 7.51
CA THR A 72 8.64 -13.25 8.10
C THR A 72 7.76 -12.83 9.27
N THR A 73 6.62 -13.53 9.43
CA THR A 73 5.55 -13.13 10.37
C THR A 73 5.59 -13.88 11.70
N SER A 74 6.50 -14.84 11.86
CA SER A 74 6.44 -15.90 12.88
C SER A 74 6.66 -15.47 14.33
N ASP A 75 7.21 -14.29 14.58
CA ASP A 75 7.75 -13.97 15.92
C ASP A 75 7.26 -12.65 16.52
N HIS A 76 6.16 -12.08 16.00
CA HIS A 76 5.69 -10.71 16.31
C HIS A 76 6.76 -9.60 16.08
N LYS A 77 7.90 -9.95 15.47
CA LYS A 77 8.96 -9.07 15.04
C LYS A 77 9.12 -9.28 13.54
N ASN A 78 8.82 -8.24 12.76
CA ASN A 78 9.19 -8.18 11.35
C ASN A 78 10.72 -8.26 11.27
N ARG A 79 11.28 -9.43 11.00
CA ARG A 79 12.70 -9.58 10.70
C ARG A 79 12.89 -9.22 9.24
N VAL A 80 13.80 -8.27 8.98
CA VAL A 80 14.19 -7.88 7.63
C VAL A 80 15.44 -8.66 7.30
N HIS A 81 15.31 -9.67 6.45
CA HIS A 81 16.48 -10.35 5.89
C HIS A 81 16.91 -9.57 4.64
N LEU A 82 18.09 -8.97 4.70
CA LEU A 82 18.76 -8.48 3.50
C LEU A 82 19.26 -9.71 2.74
N LEU A 83 18.71 -9.93 1.57
CA LEU A 83 19.19 -10.99 0.69
C LEU A 83 20.38 -10.43 -0.09
N ASP A 84 21.52 -11.13 -0.02
CA ASP A 84 22.70 -10.77 -0.81
C ASP A 84 22.33 -10.88 -2.29
N PRO A 85 22.43 -9.78 -3.05
CA PRO A 85 21.80 -9.74 -4.35
C PRO A 85 22.76 -10.30 -5.39
N ILE A 86 22.46 -11.50 -5.87
CA ILE A 86 22.31 -11.84 -7.30
C ILE A 86 22.33 -13.36 -7.45
N GLU A 87 23.26 -14.05 -6.79
CA GLU A 87 23.45 -15.47 -7.04
C GLU A 87 22.37 -16.33 -6.37
N GLY A 88 21.55 -16.97 -7.19
CA GLY A 88 20.62 -18.03 -6.76
C GLY A 88 19.33 -17.56 -6.09
N PHE A 89 19.07 -16.24 -6.02
CA PHE A 89 17.77 -15.75 -5.58
C PHE A 89 16.76 -15.81 -6.73
N HIS A 90 16.06 -16.94 -6.81
CA HIS A 90 14.94 -17.09 -7.72
C HIS A 90 13.73 -17.57 -6.94
N GLN A 91 12.66 -16.77 -6.95
CA GLN A 91 11.48 -17.09 -6.16
C GLN A 91 10.21 -16.87 -6.96
N PHE A 92 9.31 -17.86 -6.88
CA PHE A 92 7.97 -17.72 -7.40
C PHE A 92 7.13 -16.92 -6.40
N VAL A 93 6.70 -15.74 -6.84
CA VAL A 93 6.03 -14.77 -5.96
C VAL A 93 4.75 -14.27 -6.60
N SER A 94 3.85 -13.75 -5.78
CA SER A 94 2.59 -13.18 -6.24
C SER A 94 2.35 -11.79 -5.67
N TYR A 95 1.61 -10.97 -6.39
CA TYR A 95 1.10 -9.71 -5.87
C TYR A 95 -0.33 -9.47 -6.35
N GLN A 96 -1.08 -8.70 -5.56
CA GLN A 96 -2.43 -8.30 -5.91
C GLN A 96 -2.43 -6.94 -6.61
N THR A 97 -3.05 -6.85 -7.78
CA THR A 97 -3.22 -5.59 -8.50
C THR A 97 -4.26 -4.69 -7.80
N ILE A 98 -4.29 -3.40 -8.16
CA ILE A 98 -5.36 -2.48 -7.74
C ILE A 98 -6.77 -2.94 -8.14
N THR A 99 -6.88 -3.83 -9.13
CA THR A 99 -8.14 -4.44 -9.58
C THR A 99 -8.52 -5.69 -8.79
N GLY A 100 -7.72 -6.05 -7.78
CA GLY A 100 -7.93 -7.23 -6.93
C GLY A 100 -7.47 -8.55 -7.57
N LYS A 101 -6.90 -8.53 -8.78
CA LYS A 101 -6.40 -9.73 -9.46
C LYS A 101 -5.02 -10.10 -8.93
N THR A 102 -4.83 -11.36 -8.56
CA THR A 102 -3.51 -11.89 -8.23
C THR A 102 -2.74 -12.17 -9.51
N LYS A 103 -1.51 -11.64 -9.59
CA LYS A 103 -0.53 -11.99 -10.61
C LYS A 103 0.59 -12.78 -9.98
N HIS A 104 1.13 -13.73 -10.73
CA HIS A 104 2.28 -14.52 -10.35
C HIS A 104 3.45 -14.14 -11.26
N ILE A 105 4.62 -13.96 -10.67
CA ILE A 105 5.85 -13.68 -11.38
C ILE A 105 6.96 -14.56 -10.82
N TYR A 106 7.88 -14.94 -11.70
CA TYR A 106 9.16 -15.46 -11.27
C TYR A 106 10.07 -14.27 -11.04
N LEU A 107 10.46 -14.02 -9.79
CA LEU A 107 11.30 -12.89 -9.45
C LEU A 107 12.76 -13.30 -9.60
N ASP A 108 13.41 -12.75 -10.61
CA ASP A 108 14.83 -12.95 -10.90
C ASP A 108 15.55 -11.58 -10.97
N PRO A 109 16.41 -11.26 -10.00
CA PRO A 109 17.20 -10.03 -10.02
C PRO A 109 18.26 -10.00 -11.15
N GLU A 110 18.70 -11.16 -11.66
CA GLU A 110 19.67 -11.24 -12.77
C GLU A 110 19.05 -10.73 -14.06
N GLU A 111 17.80 -11.10 -14.35
CA GLU A 111 17.07 -10.60 -15.52
C GLU A 111 16.94 -9.06 -15.50
N LEU A 112 16.78 -8.47 -14.31
CA LEU A 112 16.74 -7.02 -14.15
C LEU A 112 18.09 -6.36 -14.44
N VAL A 113 19.20 -6.98 -14.02
CA VAL A 113 20.55 -6.48 -14.32
C VAL A 113 20.82 -6.60 -15.81
N GLU A 114 20.52 -7.74 -16.41
CA GLU A 114 20.71 -8.00 -17.84
C GLU A 114 19.93 -7.00 -18.70
N LEU A 115 18.66 -6.72 -18.35
CA LEU A 115 17.85 -5.69 -18.99
C LEU A 115 18.57 -4.34 -19.03
N ILE A 116 19.14 -3.93 -17.89
CA ILE A 116 19.80 -2.64 -17.75
C ILE A 116 21.12 -2.60 -18.53
N GLU A 117 21.90 -3.68 -18.48
CA GLU A 117 23.12 -3.81 -19.27
C GLU A 117 22.84 -3.77 -20.77
N ASN A 118 21.77 -4.42 -21.23
CA ASN A 118 21.34 -4.40 -22.62
C ASN A 118 20.91 -3.00 -23.05
N MET A 119 20.22 -2.26 -22.19
CA MET A 119 19.90 -0.85 -22.42
C MET A 119 21.17 0.02 -22.50
N CYS A 120 22.16 -0.24 -21.65
CA CYS A 120 23.45 0.46 -21.69
C CYS A 120 24.19 0.20 -23.01
N LYS A 121 24.30 -1.07 -23.43
CA LYS A 121 24.95 -1.48 -24.69
C LYS A 121 24.24 -0.85 -25.89
N LYS A 122 22.91 -0.89 -25.93
CA LYS A 122 22.10 -0.37 -27.03
C LYS A 122 22.24 1.14 -27.24
N HIS A 123 22.37 1.90 -26.15
CA HIS A 123 22.39 3.37 -26.19
C HIS A 123 23.77 3.99 -25.96
N GLU A 124 24.82 3.18 -25.91
CA GLU A 124 26.21 3.60 -25.63
C GLU A 124 26.38 4.28 -24.25
N TYR A 125 25.75 3.74 -23.22
CA TYR A 125 25.92 4.16 -21.82
C TYR A 125 26.83 3.18 -21.08
N THR A 126 27.52 3.67 -20.06
CA THR A 126 28.25 2.82 -19.12
C THR A 126 27.32 2.38 -17.99
N PHE A 127 27.25 1.08 -17.75
CA PHE A 127 26.54 0.52 -16.60
C PHE A 127 27.33 0.77 -15.32
N VAL A 128 26.66 1.30 -14.29
CA VAL A 128 27.23 1.51 -12.97
C VAL A 128 26.28 0.92 -11.94
N ARG A 129 26.69 -0.15 -11.26
CA ARG A 129 25.94 -0.69 -10.13
C ARG A 129 26.28 0.09 -8.86
N ILE A 130 25.26 0.37 -8.05
CA ILE A 130 25.41 1.06 -6.77
C ILE A 130 24.78 0.18 -5.69
N ASP A 131 25.57 -0.21 -4.70
CA ASP A 131 25.12 -1.07 -3.61
C ASP A 131 24.34 -0.28 -2.53
N ASN A 132 24.66 1.01 -2.40
CA ASN A 132 24.06 1.91 -1.41
C ASN A 132 23.50 3.16 -2.09
N ILE A 133 22.35 3.04 -2.77
CA ILE A 133 21.50 4.21 -2.95
C ILE A 133 20.66 4.36 -1.69
N ASP A 134 20.53 5.60 -1.22
CA ASP A 134 19.63 5.98 -0.13
C ASP A 134 18.16 5.74 -0.56
N LEU A 135 17.76 4.46 -0.55
CA LEU A 135 16.42 3.95 -0.82
C LEU A 135 15.47 4.24 0.36
N SER A 136 15.90 5.09 1.31
CA SER A 136 15.18 5.48 2.52
C SER A 136 13.96 6.37 2.27
N MET A 137 13.67 6.70 1.01
CA MET A 137 12.48 7.49 0.66
C MET A 137 11.15 6.72 0.69
N SER A 138 11.12 5.44 1.10
CA SER A 138 9.85 4.76 1.39
C SER A 138 9.14 5.29 2.64
N LYS A 139 9.74 6.21 3.43
CA LYS A 139 9.01 6.90 4.52
C LYS A 139 7.85 7.77 4.04
N GLN A 140 7.71 8.04 2.74
CA GLN A 140 6.52 8.71 2.20
C GLN A 140 5.43 7.78 1.64
N ILE A 141 5.71 6.46 1.53
CA ILE A 141 4.68 5.43 1.29
C ILE A 141 4.49 4.59 2.58
N GLU A 142 5.11 4.99 3.68
CA GLU A 142 4.86 4.43 5.00
C GLU A 142 3.54 4.99 5.53
N LYS A 143 2.47 4.25 5.25
CA LYS A 143 1.11 4.47 5.76
C LYS A 143 0.64 5.88 5.42
N ARG A 144 -0.28 6.01 4.45
CA ARG A 144 -1.48 6.76 4.85
C ARG A 144 -1.93 6.02 6.09
N PRO A 145 -1.87 6.57 7.33
CA PRO A 145 -2.88 6.17 8.26
C PRO A 145 -4.15 6.38 7.44
N VAL A 146 -4.94 5.32 7.28
CA VAL A 146 -6.37 5.56 7.22
C VAL A 146 -6.56 6.42 8.46
N LYS A 147 -6.60 7.75 8.27
CA LYS A 147 -7.22 8.63 9.23
C LYS A 147 -8.61 7.99 9.26
N GLN A 148 -8.81 7.09 10.20
CA GLN A 148 -9.96 7.14 11.06
C GLN A 148 -9.90 8.52 11.72
N SER A 149 -10.03 9.58 10.91
CA SER A 149 -10.84 10.69 11.30
C SER A 149 -12.15 10.01 11.62
N VAL A 150 -12.36 9.75 12.91
CA VAL A 150 -13.70 9.71 13.48
C VAL A 150 -14.42 10.82 12.73
N PRO A 151 -15.34 10.48 11.81
CA PRO A 151 -15.77 11.42 10.81
C PRO A 151 -16.31 12.60 11.60
N VAL A 152 -15.89 13.83 11.30
CA VAL A 152 -16.43 15.02 11.96
C VAL A 152 -17.96 14.99 11.93
N LEU A 153 -18.52 14.32 10.91
CA LEU A 153 -19.91 13.90 10.81
C LEU A 153 -20.46 13.16 12.04
N SER A 154 -19.74 12.22 12.65
CA SER A 154 -20.17 11.45 13.83
C SER A 154 -20.27 12.30 15.11
N ILE A 155 -19.42 13.31 15.27
CA ILE A 155 -19.50 14.28 16.37
C ILE A 155 -20.66 15.25 16.11
N VAL A 156 -20.84 15.68 14.86
CA VAL A 156 -21.96 16.54 14.45
C VAL A 156 -23.30 15.80 14.60
N THR A 157 -23.39 14.51 14.26
CA THR A 157 -24.61 13.72 14.48
C THR A 157 -24.90 13.53 15.97
N LEU A 158 -23.88 13.36 16.82
CA LEU A 158 -24.05 13.29 18.28
C LEU A 158 -24.55 14.61 18.86
N LEU A 159 -24.03 15.74 18.38
CA LEU A 159 -24.49 17.08 18.77
C LEU A 159 -25.92 17.35 18.32
N ILE A 160 -26.29 16.97 17.07
CA ILE A 160 -27.65 17.12 16.56
C ILE A 160 -28.63 16.20 17.32
N LEU A 161 -28.24 14.96 17.63
CA LEU A 161 -29.07 14.06 18.44
C LEU A 161 -29.28 14.59 19.87
N SER A 162 -28.23 15.16 20.47
CA SER A 162 -28.31 15.79 21.80
C SER A 162 -29.21 17.03 21.78
N ALA A 163 -29.14 17.84 20.72
CA ALA A 163 -30.00 19.01 20.55
C ALA A 163 -31.46 18.64 20.27
N LEU A 164 -31.72 17.58 19.49
CA LEU A 164 -33.07 17.05 19.28
C LEU A 164 -33.67 16.49 20.58
N SER A 165 -32.85 15.86 21.43
CA SER A 165 -33.33 15.30 22.71
C SER A 165 -33.77 16.37 23.73
N LEU A 166 -33.18 17.57 23.67
CA LEU A 166 -33.60 18.73 24.47
C LEU A 166 -34.94 19.32 24.01
N LEU A 167 -35.32 19.11 22.75
CA LEU A 167 -36.57 19.59 22.16
C LEU A 167 -37.79 18.72 22.52
N PHE A 168 -37.59 17.45 22.89
CA PHE A 168 -38.68 16.48 23.08
C PHE A 168 -39.01 16.11 24.55
N GLN A 169 -38.41 16.75 25.56
CA GLN A 169 -38.66 16.46 26.99
C GLN A 169 -38.66 14.94 27.33
N LEU A 170 -37.72 14.19 26.75
CA LEU A 170 -37.59 12.75 26.98
C LEU A 170 -37.30 12.46 28.46
N THR A 171 -37.94 11.44 29.02
CA THR A 171 -37.72 11.06 30.42
C THR A 171 -36.32 10.46 30.58
N PRO A 172 -35.70 10.53 31.77
CA PRO A 172 -34.33 10.02 31.97
C PRO A 172 -34.16 8.53 31.65
N LYS A 173 -35.24 7.74 31.64
CA LYS A 173 -35.22 6.33 31.21
C LYS A 173 -35.01 6.19 29.70
N ASP A 174 -35.63 7.06 28.90
CA ASP A 174 -35.53 7.06 27.43
C ASP A 174 -34.12 7.48 26.98
N TRP A 175 -33.46 8.33 27.78
CA TRP A 175 -32.09 8.75 27.56
C TRP A 175 -31.09 7.59 27.71
N ILE A 176 -31.26 6.76 28.75
CA ILE A 176 -30.42 5.58 28.99
C ILE A 176 -30.59 4.57 27.85
N ILE A 177 -31.84 4.32 27.41
CA ILE A 177 -32.13 3.40 26.31
C ILE A 177 -31.46 3.88 25.02
N SER A 178 -31.58 5.18 24.70
CA SER A 178 -30.95 5.77 23.51
C SER A 178 -29.41 5.69 23.56
N LEU A 179 -28.81 5.90 24.74
CA LEU A 179 -27.35 5.82 24.92
C LEU A 179 -26.82 4.39 24.75
N VAL A 180 -27.47 3.40 25.36
CA VAL A 180 -27.09 1.97 25.23
C VAL A 180 -27.17 1.54 23.76
N LEU A 181 -28.24 1.95 23.10
CA LEU A 181 -28.49 1.69 21.69
C LEU A 181 -27.43 2.32 20.76
N ALA A 182 -27.02 3.56 21.04
CA ALA A 182 -25.94 4.22 20.31
C ALA A 182 -24.58 3.52 20.50
N ILE A 183 -24.28 3.03 21.70
CA ILE A 183 -23.04 2.29 21.98
C ILE A 183 -23.01 0.96 21.22
N LEU A 184 -24.12 0.19 21.25
CA LEU A 184 -24.24 -1.05 20.50
C LEU A 184 -24.09 -0.82 18.99
N PHE A 185 -24.63 0.29 18.50
CA PHE A 185 -24.51 0.68 17.10
C PHE A 185 -23.06 1.02 16.70
N ILE A 186 -22.33 1.78 17.53
CA ILE A 186 -20.90 2.07 17.30
C ILE A 186 -20.07 0.78 17.25
N LEU A 187 -20.34 -0.18 18.16
CA LEU A 187 -19.69 -1.48 18.17
C LEU A 187 -19.99 -2.29 16.89
N SER A 188 -21.23 -2.25 16.40
CA SER A 188 -21.62 -2.94 15.17
C SER A 188 -20.94 -2.38 13.90
N ILE A 189 -20.74 -1.06 13.84
CA ILE A 189 -20.03 -0.35 12.74
C ILE A 189 -18.55 -0.70 12.68
N GLN A 190 -17.95 -0.99 13.84
CA GLN A 190 -16.53 -1.38 13.94
C GLN A 190 -16.31 -2.80 13.40
N MET A 191 -17.27 -3.71 13.61
CA MET A 191 -17.19 -5.11 13.16
C MET A 191 -17.40 -5.29 11.65
N ILE A 192 -18.21 -4.46 10.98
CA ILE A 192 -18.54 -4.63 9.55
C ILE A 192 -18.38 -3.31 8.77
N PRO A 193 -17.15 -2.93 8.39
CA PRO A 193 -16.87 -1.63 7.78
C PRO A 193 -17.45 -1.45 6.37
N GLN A 194 -17.69 -2.53 5.63
CA GLN A 194 -18.21 -2.48 4.25
C GLN A 194 -19.70 -2.12 4.16
N LYS A 195 -20.49 -2.26 5.23
CA LYS A 195 -21.95 -2.00 5.25
C LYS A 195 -22.36 -0.83 6.16
N ARG A 196 -21.43 0.08 6.46
CA ARG A 196 -21.66 1.19 7.40
C ARG A 196 -22.83 2.09 7.03
N LEU A 197 -23.01 2.39 5.75
CA LEU A 197 -24.04 3.34 5.30
C LEU A 197 -25.46 2.77 5.46
N THR A 198 -25.65 1.50 5.15
CA THR A 198 -26.95 0.81 5.30
C THR A 198 -27.28 0.56 6.76
N LEU A 199 -26.29 0.24 7.59
CA LEU A 199 -26.46 0.14 9.04
C LEU A 199 -26.82 1.49 9.67
N MET A 200 -26.19 2.60 9.24
CA MET A 200 -26.54 3.95 9.69
C MET A 200 -27.96 4.35 9.29
N ALA A 201 -28.36 4.07 8.04
CA ALA A 201 -29.72 4.35 7.60
C ALA A 201 -30.76 3.55 8.40
N GLY A 202 -30.52 2.25 8.62
CA GLY A 202 -31.40 1.39 9.43
C GLY A 202 -31.47 1.80 10.91
N TRP A 203 -30.38 2.33 11.45
CA TRP A 203 -30.33 2.83 12.82
C TRP A 203 -31.17 4.09 13.01
N ILE A 204 -31.02 5.06 12.10
CA ILE A 204 -31.76 6.32 12.14
C ILE A 204 -33.25 6.07 11.96
N THR A 205 -33.65 5.16 11.06
CA THR A 205 -35.07 4.81 10.89
C THR A 205 -35.64 4.12 12.13
N LEU A 206 -34.87 3.24 12.78
CA LEU A 206 -35.29 2.60 14.03
C LEU A 206 -35.44 3.62 15.17
N GLN A 207 -34.50 4.56 15.32
CA GLN A 207 -34.62 5.61 16.33
C GLN A 207 -35.82 6.52 16.09
N MET A 208 -36.06 6.93 14.85
CA MET A 208 -37.24 7.73 14.49
C MET A 208 -38.53 6.98 14.80
N LEU A 209 -38.56 5.66 14.57
CA LEU A 209 -39.75 4.82 14.83
C LEU A 209 -40.01 4.63 16.33
N ILE A 210 -38.95 4.49 17.14
CA ILE A 210 -39.04 4.44 18.60
C ILE A 210 -39.55 5.79 19.15
N TRP A 211 -39.08 6.90 18.61
CA TRP A 211 -39.52 8.25 19.02
C TRP A 211 -40.92 8.61 18.55
N PHE A 212 -41.50 7.89 17.59
CA PHE A 212 -42.86 8.12 17.11
C PHE A 212 -43.91 7.27 17.83
N LEU A 213 -43.48 6.17 18.47
CA LEU A 213 -44.34 5.25 19.22
C LEU A 213 -44.46 5.58 20.71
N TYR A 214 -43.65 6.53 21.20
CA TYR A 214 -43.67 7.07 22.56
C TYR A 214 -43.90 8.59 22.50
#